data_AF-B0DG07-F1
#
_entry.id   AF-B0DG07-F1
#
_cell.length_a   1.000
_cell.length_b   1.000
_cell.length_c   1.000
_cell.angle_alpha   90.00
_cell.angle_beta   90.00
_cell.angle_gamma   90.00
#
_symmetry.space_group_name_H-M   'P 1'
#
loop_
_entity.id
_entity.type
_entity.pdbx_description
1 polymer ?
#
loop_
_entity_poly.entity_id
_entity_poly.type
_entity_poly.pdbx_seq_one_letter_code
_entity_poly.pdbx_strand_id
1 'polypeptide(L)'
;PDGGFRAWLIVFGVSTTYPHEFGYVNSWGIFQAYYQLTLLHDSPPSSIAWIGSIQYALIFLPAIFIGRLFDLGHFRVLFLSSSALLVGATFLVAQCTQYWHFLLCQGIAVGAACGGIFGPTAAVIAHWFKKRRGLAMGIVAVGSSLGGVVLPIASSDGFLDYSFPWTMRVLGFILLVVLGAANLTLKRRLPSRNVPGGLFNWGAFKSAPFSVYCASAFFNFLGLYTVLTYVDVSAASIGISPSFSFYFVAIANAGSLLGRYVAGYMSDRLGPMNIMIPFTGVAGILTYAWPFAKTKASLLALTVLYGFASGSYISLLANPMMDLGDTHDVGRRLGMFLSIMSFGALAGPPISGAI
;
A
#
# COMPACT_ATOMS: atom_id res chain seq x y z
N PRO A 1 -20.17 -14.87 -1.92
CA PRO A 1 -20.39 -14.99 -0.47
C PRO A 1 -20.44 -13.59 0.11
N ASP A 2 -20.96 -13.44 1.31
CA ASP A 2 -21.00 -12.18 2.07
C ASP A 2 -20.86 -12.48 3.58
N GLY A 3 -20.26 -13.64 3.90
CA GLY A 3 -20.18 -14.20 5.25
C GLY A 3 -19.79 -15.69 5.26
N GLY A 4 -19.83 -16.29 6.45
CA GLY A 4 -19.41 -17.65 6.72
C GLY A 4 -17.92 -17.76 7.10
N PHE A 5 -17.57 -18.82 7.83
CA PHE A 5 -16.21 -19.01 8.36
C PHE A 5 -15.13 -18.93 7.27
N ARG A 6 -15.34 -19.59 6.13
CA ARG A 6 -14.35 -19.58 5.03
C ARG A 6 -14.13 -18.19 4.42
N ALA A 7 -15.18 -17.38 4.29
CA ALA A 7 -15.05 -16.03 3.72
C ALA A 7 -14.26 -15.11 4.65
N TRP A 8 -14.54 -15.17 5.96
CA TRP A 8 -13.80 -14.39 6.97
C TRP A 8 -12.39 -14.91 7.22
N LEU A 9 -12.15 -16.22 7.06
CA LEU A 9 -10.80 -16.78 7.09
C LEU A 9 -9.93 -16.23 5.94
N ILE A 10 -10.53 -15.95 4.78
CA ILE A 10 -9.85 -15.30 3.66
C ILE A 10 -9.55 -13.84 3.97
N VAL A 11 -10.51 -13.11 4.56
CA VAL A 11 -10.27 -11.73 5.06
C VAL A 11 -9.09 -11.74 6.02
N PHE A 12 -9.10 -12.62 7.01
CA PHE A 12 -7.99 -12.77 7.95
C PHE A 12 -6.65 -13.04 7.24
N GLY A 13 -6.62 -14.00 6.32
CA GLY A 13 -5.41 -14.33 5.56
C GLY A 13 -4.87 -13.18 4.71
N VAL A 14 -5.73 -12.36 4.11
CA VAL A 14 -5.29 -11.15 3.40
C VAL A 14 -4.86 -10.05 4.39
N SER A 15 -5.63 -9.83 5.46
CA SER A 15 -5.33 -8.82 6.49
C SER A 15 -3.93 -9.02 7.09
N THR A 16 -3.44 -10.26 7.18
CA THR A 16 -2.10 -10.52 7.70
C THR A 16 -0.98 -10.11 6.74
N THR A 17 -1.20 -10.05 5.42
CA THR A 17 -0.14 -9.68 4.45
C THR A 17 0.08 -8.18 4.32
N TYR A 18 -1.01 -7.41 4.47
CA TYR A 18 -1.03 -5.95 4.29
C TYR A 18 -0.08 -5.15 5.21
N PRO A 19 0.09 -5.48 6.51
CA PRO A 19 1.05 -4.81 7.38
C PRO A 19 2.47 -4.84 6.83
N HIS A 20 2.85 -5.93 6.18
CA HIS A 20 4.20 -6.06 5.64
C HIS A 20 4.36 -5.35 4.30
N GLU A 21 3.40 -5.51 3.39
CA GLU A 21 3.45 -4.88 2.07
C GLU A 21 3.57 -3.36 2.16
N PHE A 22 2.70 -2.73 2.96
CA PHE A 22 2.67 -1.28 3.09
C PHE A 22 3.51 -0.77 4.25
N GLY A 23 3.62 -1.50 5.36
CA GLY A 23 4.41 -1.03 6.50
C GLY A 23 5.90 -1.01 6.19
N TYR A 24 6.42 -2.00 5.45
CA TYR A 24 7.84 -2.02 5.04
C TYR A 24 8.18 -0.82 4.14
N VAL A 25 7.25 -0.46 3.26
CA VAL A 25 7.37 0.63 2.30
C VAL A 25 7.18 2.00 2.96
N ASN A 26 6.19 2.13 3.86
CA ASN A 26 5.99 3.35 4.65
C ASN A 26 7.14 3.59 5.64
N SER A 27 7.90 2.54 6.01
CA SER A 27 9.09 2.65 6.86
C SER A 27 10.36 3.02 6.07
N TRP A 28 10.28 3.30 4.76
CA TRP A 28 11.45 3.54 3.91
C TRP A 28 12.37 4.64 4.45
N GLY A 29 11.82 5.71 5.03
CA GLY A 29 12.61 6.81 5.59
C GLY A 29 13.64 6.36 6.63
N ILE A 30 13.32 5.35 7.43
CA ILE A 30 14.22 4.77 8.44
C ILE A 30 15.36 3.99 7.77
N PHE A 31 15.04 3.16 6.78
CA PHE A 31 16.05 2.43 6.01
C PHE A 31 16.97 3.38 5.25
N GLN A 32 16.41 4.43 4.65
CA GLN A 32 17.19 5.45 3.96
C GLN A 32 18.19 6.14 4.90
N ALA A 33 17.74 6.57 6.08
CA ALA A 33 18.62 7.19 7.07
C ALA A 33 19.73 6.21 7.51
N TYR A 34 19.38 4.97 7.85
CA TYR A 34 20.37 3.95 8.26
C TYR A 34 21.38 3.63 7.15
N TYR A 35 20.93 3.56 5.89
CA TYR A 35 21.83 3.34 4.76
C TYR A 35 22.76 4.53 4.53
N GLN A 36 22.26 5.75 4.63
CA GLN A 36 23.10 6.96 4.48
C GLN A 36 24.13 7.09 5.61
N LEU A 37 23.75 6.77 6.85
CA LEU A 37 24.60 7.00 8.01
C LEU A 37 25.58 5.85 8.28
N THR A 38 25.23 4.61 7.93
CA THR A 38 25.98 3.43 8.41
C THR A 38 26.53 2.57 7.26
N LEU A 39 25.68 2.15 6.31
CA LEU A 39 26.06 1.10 5.35
C LEU A 39 26.55 1.60 3.98
N LEU A 40 26.00 2.71 3.49
CA LEU A 40 26.21 3.26 2.15
C LEU A 40 26.62 4.74 2.22
N HIS A 41 27.44 5.11 3.21
CA HIS A 41 27.89 6.49 3.43
C HIS A 41 28.62 7.09 2.20
N ASP A 42 29.24 6.26 1.37
CA ASP A 42 29.91 6.67 0.13
C ASP A 42 28.94 6.92 -1.03
N SER A 43 27.66 6.51 -0.91
CA SER A 43 26.67 6.67 -1.97
C SER A 43 25.86 7.96 -1.79
N PRO A 44 25.59 8.72 -2.87
CA PRO A 44 24.77 9.91 -2.79
C PRO A 44 23.37 9.62 -2.22
N PRO A 45 22.82 10.48 -1.33
CA PRO A 45 21.46 10.35 -0.80
C PRO A 45 20.38 10.13 -1.88
N SER A 46 20.52 10.82 -3.01
CA SER A 46 19.63 10.69 -4.18
C SER A 46 19.69 9.31 -4.82
N SER A 47 20.86 8.67 -4.83
CA SER A 47 21.02 7.30 -5.33
C SER A 47 20.34 6.31 -4.39
N ILE A 48 20.54 6.45 -3.07
CA ILE A 48 19.89 5.59 -2.08
C ILE A 48 18.36 5.70 -2.17
N ALA A 49 17.82 6.91 -2.35
CA ALA A 49 16.38 7.15 -2.48
C ALA A 49 15.73 6.39 -3.66
N TRP A 50 16.48 6.04 -4.72
CA TRP A 50 15.94 5.22 -5.82
C TRP A 50 15.49 3.83 -5.38
N ILE A 51 16.12 3.26 -4.34
CA ILE A 51 15.74 1.93 -3.82
C ILE A 51 14.28 1.97 -3.33
N GLY A 52 13.92 2.95 -2.50
CA GLY A 52 12.56 3.13 -2.00
C GLY A 52 11.57 3.50 -3.10
N SER A 53 11.94 4.39 -4.02
CA SER A 53 11.07 4.81 -5.12
C SER A 53 10.72 3.65 -6.06
N ILE A 54 11.70 2.81 -6.41
CA ILE A 54 11.48 1.61 -7.24
C ILE A 54 10.64 0.59 -6.47
N GLN A 55 10.93 0.37 -5.19
CA GLN A 55 10.13 -0.50 -4.34
C GLN A 55 8.65 -0.08 -4.35
N TYR A 56 8.39 1.20 -4.14
CA TYR A 56 7.04 1.77 -4.13
C TYR A 56 6.34 1.61 -5.48
N ALA A 57 7.03 1.92 -6.58
CA ALA A 57 6.48 1.78 -7.93
C ALA A 57 6.10 0.33 -8.25
N LEU A 58 6.94 -0.64 -7.87
CA LEU A 58 6.73 -2.05 -8.18
C LEU A 58 5.61 -2.72 -7.36
N ILE A 59 5.07 -2.06 -6.34
CA ILE A 59 3.84 -2.53 -5.67
C ILE A 59 2.64 -2.43 -6.62
N PHE A 60 2.58 -1.38 -7.45
CA PHE A 60 1.42 -1.07 -8.27
C PHE A 60 1.66 -1.30 -9.76
N LEU A 61 2.86 -1.03 -10.27
CA LEU A 61 3.17 -1.10 -11.70
C LEU A 61 2.93 -2.49 -12.31
N PRO A 62 3.33 -3.63 -11.68
CA PRO A 62 3.10 -4.96 -12.22
C PRO A 62 1.63 -5.39 -12.23
N ALA A 63 0.73 -4.62 -11.62
CA ALA A 63 -0.66 -5.00 -11.41
C ALA A 63 -1.39 -5.41 -12.71
N ILE A 64 -1.05 -4.84 -13.86
CA ILE A 64 -1.61 -5.27 -15.14
C ILE A 64 -1.24 -6.72 -15.51
N PHE A 65 0.01 -7.12 -15.33
CA PHE A 65 0.48 -8.48 -15.59
C PHE A 65 -0.11 -9.47 -14.57
N ILE A 66 -0.02 -9.08 -13.31
CA ILE A 66 -0.52 -9.84 -12.16
C ILE A 66 -2.03 -10.05 -12.26
N GLY A 67 -2.78 -9.00 -12.62
CA GLY A 67 -4.22 -9.05 -12.83
C GLY A 67 -4.61 -9.97 -13.99
N ARG A 68 -3.86 -9.95 -15.10
CA ARG A 68 -4.08 -10.89 -16.20
C ARG A 68 -3.81 -12.34 -15.80
N LEU A 69 -2.70 -12.61 -15.11
CA LEU A 69 -2.38 -13.95 -14.60
C LEU A 69 -3.45 -14.45 -13.62
N PHE A 70 -3.99 -13.54 -12.81
CA PHE A 70 -5.13 -13.81 -11.94
C PHE A 70 -6.35 -14.21 -12.76
N ASP A 71 -6.76 -13.44 -13.78
CA ASP A 71 -7.93 -13.79 -14.60
C ASP A 71 -7.77 -15.19 -15.26
N LEU A 72 -6.56 -15.51 -15.73
CA LEU A 72 -6.24 -16.77 -16.39
C LEU A 72 -6.29 -18.03 -15.50
N GLY A 73 -6.21 -17.89 -14.17
CA GLY A 73 -6.22 -19.08 -13.28
C GLY A 73 -5.03 -19.18 -12.34
N HIS A 74 -3.94 -18.47 -12.62
CA HIS A 74 -2.62 -18.75 -12.03
C HIS A 74 -2.41 -18.19 -10.61
N PHE A 75 -3.48 -17.86 -9.89
CA PHE A 75 -3.42 -17.24 -8.56
C PHE A 75 -2.53 -18.00 -7.56
N ARG A 76 -2.67 -19.33 -7.48
CA ARG A 76 -1.93 -20.14 -6.49
C ARG A 76 -0.42 -20.08 -6.70
N VAL A 77 0.00 -20.27 -7.96
CA VAL A 77 1.42 -20.24 -8.33
C VAL A 77 1.97 -18.84 -8.12
N LEU A 78 1.23 -17.82 -8.54
CA LEU A 78 1.62 -16.43 -8.41
C LEU A 78 1.76 -16.00 -6.94
N PHE A 79 0.77 -16.29 -6.12
CA PHE A 79 0.80 -15.91 -4.71
C PHE A 79 1.91 -16.65 -3.95
N LEU A 80 2.12 -17.94 -4.23
CA LEU A 80 3.19 -18.72 -3.61
C LEU A 80 4.57 -18.23 -4.04
N SER A 81 4.79 -17.98 -5.34
CA SER A 81 6.08 -17.50 -5.84
C SER A 81 6.40 -16.10 -5.34
N SER A 82 5.43 -15.19 -5.31
CA SER A 82 5.60 -13.85 -4.72
C SER A 82 5.84 -13.93 -3.21
N SER A 83 5.17 -14.84 -2.50
CA SER A 83 5.42 -15.05 -1.06
C SER A 83 6.86 -15.53 -0.80
N ALA A 84 7.31 -16.54 -1.56
CA ALA A 84 8.66 -17.08 -1.45
C ALA A 84 9.72 -16.02 -1.81
N LEU A 85 9.46 -15.23 -2.86
CA LEU A 85 10.33 -14.13 -3.25
C LEU A 85 10.42 -13.06 -2.16
N LEU A 86 9.30 -12.68 -1.53
CA LEU A 86 9.29 -11.69 -0.46
C LEU A 86 10.14 -12.15 0.73
N VAL A 87 9.90 -13.37 1.22
CA VAL A 87 10.66 -13.95 2.34
C VAL A 87 12.15 -14.06 1.98
N GLY A 88 12.47 -14.65 0.82
CA GLY A 88 13.84 -14.84 0.37
C GLY A 88 14.57 -13.52 0.20
N ALA A 89 13.95 -12.53 -0.44
CA ALA A 89 14.51 -11.20 -0.62
C ALA A 89 14.78 -10.52 0.73
N THR A 90 13.85 -10.61 1.70
CA THR A 90 14.07 -10.05 3.04
C THR A 90 15.28 -10.68 3.75
N PHE A 91 15.47 -12.00 3.65
CA PHE A 91 16.68 -12.66 4.17
C PHE A 91 17.95 -12.26 3.43
N LEU A 92 17.89 -12.03 2.11
CA LEU A 92 19.02 -11.55 1.32
C LEU A 92 19.38 -10.10 1.64
N VAL A 93 18.40 -9.23 1.95
CA VAL A 93 18.65 -7.87 2.43
C VAL A 93 19.54 -7.88 3.67
N ALA A 94 19.36 -8.84 4.57
CA ALA A 94 20.22 -9.01 5.75
C ALA A 94 21.72 -9.22 5.42
N GLN A 95 22.05 -9.63 4.19
CA GLN A 95 23.42 -9.89 3.72
C GLN A 95 23.92 -8.82 2.75
N CYS A 96 23.12 -7.80 2.45
CA CYS A 96 23.49 -6.75 1.52
C CYS A 96 24.54 -5.81 2.11
N THR A 97 25.59 -5.53 1.34
CA THR A 97 26.68 -4.61 1.73
C THR A 97 26.96 -3.51 0.70
N GLN A 98 26.35 -3.57 -0.48
CA GLN A 98 26.64 -2.68 -1.61
C GLN A 98 25.32 -2.11 -2.13
N TYR A 99 25.36 -0.90 -2.67
CA TYR A 99 24.17 -0.21 -3.18
C TYR A 99 23.34 -1.10 -4.13
N TRP A 100 23.99 -1.77 -5.08
CA TRP A 100 23.29 -2.61 -6.06
C TRP A 100 22.66 -3.86 -5.41
N HIS A 101 23.20 -4.39 -4.31
CA HIS A 101 22.57 -5.47 -3.55
C HIS A 101 21.21 -5.02 -2.99
N PHE A 102 21.17 -3.84 -2.37
CA PHE A 102 19.94 -3.26 -1.82
C PHE A 102 18.94 -2.89 -2.92
N LEU A 103 19.41 -2.34 -4.03
CA LEU A 103 18.58 -2.04 -5.18
C LEU A 103 17.87 -3.29 -5.73
N LEU A 104 18.59 -4.39 -5.89
CA LEU A 104 18.02 -5.65 -6.39
C LEU A 104 17.12 -6.32 -5.35
N CYS A 105 17.58 -6.48 -4.10
CA CYS A 105 16.85 -7.25 -3.10
C CYS A 105 15.68 -6.45 -2.51
N GLN A 106 15.90 -5.21 -2.09
CA GLN A 106 14.88 -4.40 -1.43
C GLN A 106 14.06 -3.57 -2.41
N GLY A 107 14.71 -2.96 -3.40
CA GLY A 107 14.03 -2.17 -4.43
C GLY A 107 13.17 -3.07 -5.31
N ILE A 108 13.83 -3.95 -6.06
CA ILE A 108 13.17 -4.74 -7.11
C ILE A 108 12.46 -5.97 -6.56
N ALA A 109 13.15 -6.86 -5.86
CA ALA A 109 12.60 -8.16 -5.48
C ALA A 109 11.47 -8.03 -4.44
N VAL A 110 11.68 -7.27 -3.35
CA VAL A 110 10.60 -6.97 -2.38
C VAL A 110 9.45 -6.21 -3.04
N GLY A 111 9.72 -5.16 -3.84
CA GLY A 111 8.68 -4.39 -4.52
C GLY A 111 7.81 -5.25 -5.45
N ALA A 112 8.44 -6.06 -6.31
CA ALA A 112 7.75 -6.97 -7.23
C ALA A 112 6.98 -8.07 -6.49
N ALA A 113 7.54 -8.58 -5.38
CA ALA A 113 6.86 -9.55 -4.54
C ALA A 113 5.60 -8.94 -3.91
N CYS A 114 5.69 -7.73 -3.33
CA CYS A 114 4.54 -7.01 -2.80
C CYS A 114 3.46 -6.79 -3.87
N GLY A 115 3.83 -6.36 -5.09
CA GLY A 115 2.86 -6.17 -6.18
C GLY A 115 2.17 -7.47 -6.63
N GLY A 116 2.90 -8.60 -6.61
CA GLY A 116 2.36 -9.92 -6.88
C GLY A 116 1.44 -10.47 -5.77
N ILE A 117 1.46 -9.90 -4.56
CA ILE A 117 0.59 -10.26 -3.43
C ILE A 117 -0.60 -9.30 -3.33
N PHE A 118 -0.37 -7.99 -3.44
CA PHE A 118 -1.39 -6.94 -3.31
C PHE A 118 -2.47 -7.03 -4.40
N GLY A 119 -2.06 -7.07 -5.67
CA GLY A 119 -2.97 -7.09 -6.81
C GLY A 119 -4.02 -8.22 -6.76
N PRO A 120 -3.61 -9.49 -6.62
CA PRO A 120 -4.55 -10.60 -6.69
C PRO A 120 -5.36 -10.80 -5.40
N THR A 121 -4.87 -10.39 -4.23
CA THR A 121 -5.61 -10.54 -2.97
C THR A 121 -6.86 -9.65 -2.94
N ALA A 122 -6.77 -8.42 -3.45
CA ALA A 122 -7.94 -7.55 -3.64
C ALA A 122 -9.01 -8.22 -4.53
N ALA A 123 -8.60 -8.87 -5.62
CA ALA A 123 -9.50 -9.61 -6.51
C ALA A 123 -10.10 -10.86 -5.84
N VAL A 124 -9.35 -11.56 -4.98
CA VAL A 124 -9.87 -12.67 -4.17
C VAL A 124 -10.97 -12.17 -3.23
N ILE A 125 -10.77 -11.06 -2.50
CA ILE A 125 -11.80 -10.51 -1.61
C ILE A 125 -13.09 -10.22 -2.39
N ALA A 126 -12.99 -9.62 -3.57
CA ALA A 126 -14.15 -9.34 -4.42
C ALA A 126 -14.89 -10.60 -4.92
N HIS A 127 -14.19 -11.73 -5.12
CA HIS A 127 -14.83 -13.02 -5.40
C HIS A 127 -15.59 -13.58 -4.19
N TRP A 128 -15.17 -13.21 -2.97
CA TRP A 128 -15.74 -13.68 -1.71
C TRP A 128 -16.75 -12.74 -1.06
N PHE A 129 -16.87 -11.49 -1.51
CA PHE A 129 -17.78 -10.48 -0.97
C PHE A 129 -18.41 -9.65 -2.10
N LYS A 130 -19.74 -9.49 -2.06
CA LYS A 130 -20.52 -8.62 -2.96
C LYS A 130 -21.23 -7.51 -2.18
N LYS A 131 -22.12 -7.86 -1.24
CA LYS A 131 -22.86 -6.92 -0.38
C LYS A 131 -22.04 -6.38 0.79
N ARG A 132 -21.05 -7.13 1.28
CA ARG A 132 -20.17 -6.73 2.40
C ARG A 132 -18.72 -6.50 1.96
N ARG A 133 -18.53 -6.07 0.71
CA ARG A 133 -17.20 -5.95 0.08
C ARG A 133 -16.44 -4.78 0.66
N GLY A 134 -17.10 -3.65 0.89
CA GLY A 134 -16.57 -2.48 1.55
C GLY A 134 -16.01 -2.81 2.93
N LEU A 135 -16.80 -3.48 3.78
CA LEU A 135 -16.36 -3.88 5.10
C LEU A 135 -15.17 -4.85 5.05
N ALA A 136 -15.21 -5.86 4.17
CA ALA A 136 -14.11 -6.81 4.00
C ALA A 136 -12.81 -6.11 3.57
N MET A 137 -12.88 -5.22 2.57
CA MET A 137 -11.74 -4.44 2.10
C MET A 137 -11.24 -3.46 3.16
N GLY A 138 -12.13 -2.83 3.93
CA GLY A 138 -11.79 -1.97 5.06
C GLY A 138 -11.00 -2.71 6.15
N ILE A 139 -11.47 -3.89 6.57
CA ILE A 139 -10.79 -4.74 7.57
C ILE A 139 -9.41 -5.21 7.06
N VAL A 140 -9.31 -5.56 5.79
CA VAL A 140 -8.02 -5.89 5.17
C VAL A 140 -7.09 -4.68 5.19
N ALA A 141 -7.60 -3.53 4.78
CA ALA A 141 -6.83 -2.31 4.67
C ALA A 141 -6.38 -1.77 6.04
N VAL A 142 -7.09 -2.04 7.13
CA VAL A 142 -6.64 -1.76 8.51
C VAL A 142 -5.26 -2.37 8.79
N GLY A 143 -4.96 -3.55 8.23
CA GLY A 143 -3.64 -4.18 8.36
C GLY A 143 -2.50 -3.29 7.82
N SER A 144 -2.71 -2.58 6.72
CA SER A 144 -1.70 -1.68 6.14
C SER A 144 -1.38 -0.50 7.07
N SER A 145 -2.39 0.05 7.75
CA SER A 145 -2.19 1.11 8.75
C SER A 145 -1.52 0.58 10.02
N LEU A 146 -1.83 -0.64 10.46
CA LEU A 146 -1.12 -1.27 11.58
C LEU A 146 0.37 -1.47 11.25
N GLY A 147 0.68 -1.93 10.03
CA GLY A 147 2.06 -2.04 9.56
C GLY A 147 2.78 -0.69 9.55
N GLY A 148 2.11 0.38 9.11
CA GLY A 148 2.63 1.74 9.11
C GLY A 148 2.78 2.39 10.51
N VAL A 149 2.28 1.75 11.57
CA VAL A 149 2.54 2.16 12.97
C VAL A 149 3.62 1.27 13.57
N VAL A 150 3.45 -0.06 13.49
CA VAL A 150 4.27 -1.02 14.20
C VAL A 150 5.67 -1.14 13.61
N LEU A 151 5.80 -1.23 12.28
CA LEU A 151 7.11 -1.43 11.64
C LEU A 151 8.05 -0.23 11.78
N PRO A 152 7.59 1.02 11.61
CA PRO A 152 8.45 2.17 11.88
C PRO A 152 8.92 2.21 13.33
N ILE A 153 8.02 2.03 14.31
CA ILE A 153 8.37 2.08 15.74
C ILE A 153 9.33 0.94 16.12
N ALA A 154 9.07 -0.28 15.64
CA ALA A 154 9.96 -1.41 15.87
C ALA A 154 11.34 -1.24 15.21
N SER A 155 11.44 -0.41 14.17
CA SER A 155 12.68 -0.16 13.43
C SER A 155 13.39 1.14 13.86
N SER A 156 12.73 2.06 14.59
CA SER A 156 13.22 3.41 14.87
C SER A 156 14.14 3.50 16.09
N ASP A 157 14.00 2.62 17.09
CA ASP A 157 14.84 2.63 18.30
C ASP A 157 15.60 1.30 18.46
N GLY A 158 16.93 1.37 18.38
CA GLY A 158 17.88 0.33 18.85
C GLY A 158 17.98 -0.97 18.02
N PHE A 159 16.98 -1.34 17.22
CA PHE A 159 17.00 -2.63 16.50
C PHE A 159 17.94 -2.66 15.30
N LEU A 160 17.93 -1.63 14.44
CA LEU A 160 18.85 -1.57 13.30
C LEU A 160 20.29 -1.32 13.76
N ASP A 161 20.48 -0.47 14.77
CA ASP A 161 21.79 -0.11 15.31
C ASP A 161 22.46 -1.27 16.08
N TYR A 162 21.68 -2.13 16.74
CA TYR A 162 22.22 -3.31 17.42
C TYR A 162 22.68 -4.37 16.42
N SER A 163 21.83 -4.71 15.43
CA SER A 163 22.21 -5.62 14.35
C SER A 163 21.22 -5.59 13.19
N PHE A 164 21.52 -4.81 12.15
CA PHE A 164 20.75 -4.80 10.90
C PHE A 164 20.49 -6.20 10.32
N PRO A 165 21.48 -7.12 10.20
CA PRO A 165 21.22 -8.45 9.67
C PRO A 165 20.19 -9.24 10.49
N TRP A 166 20.22 -9.16 11.82
CA TRP A 166 19.26 -9.87 12.66
C TRP A 166 17.86 -9.26 12.59
N THR A 167 17.76 -7.93 12.54
CA THR A 167 16.47 -7.25 12.35
C THR A 167 15.80 -7.69 11.07
N MET A 168 16.55 -7.75 9.97
CA MET A 168 16.05 -8.26 8.69
C MET A 168 15.66 -9.74 8.74
N ARG A 169 16.42 -10.59 9.44
CA ARG A 169 16.08 -12.01 9.64
C ARG A 169 14.81 -12.19 10.47
N VAL A 170 14.62 -11.43 11.55
CA VAL A 170 13.40 -11.47 12.37
C VAL A 170 12.19 -11.10 11.53
N LEU A 171 12.29 -10.03 10.72
CA LEU A 171 11.24 -9.68 9.76
C LEU A 171 10.98 -10.81 8.75
N GLY A 172 12.03 -11.47 8.25
CA GLY A 172 11.93 -12.64 7.38
C GLY A 172 11.18 -13.82 8.02
N PHE A 173 11.43 -14.11 9.30
CA PHE A 173 10.71 -15.17 10.03
C PHE A 173 9.23 -14.81 10.27
N ILE A 174 8.94 -13.55 10.61
CA ILE A 174 7.56 -13.08 10.76
C ILE A 174 6.82 -13.22 9.42
N LEU A 175 7.44 -12.79 8.32
CA LEU A 175 6.91 -12.93 6.96
C LEU A 175 6.66 -14.40 6.60
N LEU A 176 7.56 -15.31 6.96
CA LEU A 176 7.40 -16.73 6.67
C LEU A 176 6.15 -17.31 7.34
N VAL A 177 5.90 -16.98 8.62
CA VAL A 177 4.72 -17.43 9.36
C VAL A 177 3.45 -16.83 8.78
N VAL A 178 3.44 -15.52 8.57
CA VAL A 178 2.29 -14.76 8.08
C VAL A 178 1.91 -15.15 6.66
N LEU A 179 2.87 -15.20 5.74
CA LEU A 179 2.62 -15.58 4.34
C LEU A 179 2.36 -17.09 4.23
N GLY A 180 2.92 -17.91 5.10
CA GLY A 180 2.56 -19.33 5.23
C GLY A 180 1.07 -19.48 5.58
N ALA A 181 0.60 -18.78 6.60
CA ALA A 181 -0.82 -18.76 6.97
C ALA A 181 -1.71 -18.21 5.84
N ALA A 182 -1.29 -17.14 5.16
CA ALA A 182 -2.01 -16.58 4.02
C ALA A 182 -2.11 -17.60 2.86
N ASN A 183 -1.03 -18.31 2.53
CA ASN A 183 -1.02 -19.34 1.49
C ASN A 183 -2.01 -20.48 1.81
N LEU A 184 -2.11 -20.88 3.08
CA LEU A 184 -3.03 -21.94 3.51
C LEU A 184 -4.51 -21.49 3.49
N THR A 185 -4.78 -20.23 3.82
CA THR A 185 -6.14 -19.69 3.98
C THR A 185 -6.75 -19.21 2.66
N LEU A 186 -5.98 -18.52 1.83
CA LEU A 186 -6.46 -17.90 0.59
C LEU A 186 -6.93 -18.94 -0.42
N LYS A 187 -8.04 -18.65 -1.09
CA LYS A 187 -8.58 -19.52 -2.15
C LYS A 187 -9.44 -18.69 -3.08
N ARG A 188 -9.34 -18.90 -4.39
CA ARG A 188 -10.30 -18.32 -5.35
C ARG A 188 -11.66 -19.00 -5.24
N ARG A 189 -12.73 -18.21 -5.31
CA ARG A 189 -14.09 -18.74 -5.38
C ARG A 189 -14.54 -19.01 -6.81
N LEU A 190 -14.31 -18.06 -7.70
CA LEU A 190 -14.78 -18.16 -9.09
C LEU A 190 -13.80 -18.99 -9.94
N PRO A 191 -14.33 -19.87 -10.80
CA PRO A 191 -13.50 -20.63 -11.74
C PRO A 191 -12.81 -19.67 -12.71
N SER A 192 -11.62 -20.05 -13.19
CA SER A 192 -10.97 -19.36 -14.30
C SER A 192 -11.78 -19.54 -15.57
N ARG A 193 -11.97 -18.45 -16.31
CA ARG A 193 -12.52 -18.49 -17.66
C ARG A 193 -11.50 -17.83 -18.57
N ASN A 194 -11.17 -18.46 -19.69
CA ASN A 194 -10.30 -17.87 -20.70
C ASN A 194 -11.00 -16.64 -21.28
N VAL A 195 -10.67 -15.46 -20.76
CA VAL A 195 -11.12 -14.20 -21.34
C VAL A 195 -10.23 -13.93 -22.56
N PRO A 196 -10.79 -13.88 -23.78
CA PRO A 196 -10.02 -13.62 -24.98
C PRO A 196 -9.30 -12.26 -24.91
N GLY A 197 -8.26 -12.09 -25.72
CA GLY A 197 -7.44 -10.87 -25.81
C GLY A 197 -6.11 -10.93 -25.05
N GLY A 198 -5.33 -9.85 -25.18
CA GLY A 198 -3.99 -9.71 -24.63
C GLY A 198 -3.94 -9.18 -23.19
N LEU A 199 -2.88 -8.45 -22.89
CA LEU A 199 -2.65 -7.82 -21.58
C LEU A 199 -3.60 -6.63 -21.33
N PHE A 200 -3.90 -5.87 -22.39
CA PHE A 200 -4.70 -4.66 -22.32
C PHE A 200 -6.12 -4.88 -22.85
N ASN A 201 -7.10 -4.28 -22.18
CA ASN A 201 -8.45 -4.10 -22.71
C ASN A 201 -8.68 -2.61 -23.02
N TRP A 202 -8.23 -2.16 -24.19
CA TRP A 202 -8.41 -0.78 -24.66
C TRP A 202 -9.88 -0.36 -24.76
N GLY A 203 -10.80 -1.32 -24.91
CA GLY A 203 -12.23 -1.08 -24.91
C GLY A 203 -12.74 -0.50 -23.58
N ALA A 204 -12.07 -0.80 -22.47
CA ALA A 204 -12.43 -0.24 -21.15
C ALA A 204 -12.35 1.29 -21.15
N PHE A 205 -11.38 1.89 -21.85
CA PHE A 205 -11.21 3.35 -21.94
C PHE A 205 -12.26 4.07 -22.80
N LYS A 206 -13.09 3.33 -23.53
CA LYS A 206 -14.27 3.91 -24.20
C LYS A 206 -15.37 4.25 -23.19
N SER A 207 -15.35 3.64 -22.01
CA SER A 207 -16.26 3.96 -20.92
C SER A 207 -15.79 5.23 -20.20
N ALA A 208 -16.55 6.31 -20.28
CA ALA A 208 -16.24 7.56 -19.58
C ALA A 208 -16.04 7.35 -18.06
N PRO A 209 -16.88 6.57 -17.34
CA PRO A 209 -16.65 6.25 -15.93
C PRO A 209 -15.26 5.64 -15.65
N PHE A 210 -14.81 4.70 -16.48
CA PHE A 210 -13.51 4.05 -16.28
C PHE A 210 -12.35 5.02 -16.55
N SER A 211 -12.41 5.76 -17.65
CA SER A 211 -11.36 6.72 -18.04
C SER A 211 -11.23 7.86 -17.03
N VAL A 212 -12.34 8.44 -16.60
CA VAL A 212 -12.36 9.51 -15.58
C VAL A 212 -11.82 8.99 -14.26
N TYR A 213 -12.15 7.75 -13.86
CA TYR A 213 -11.66 7.18 -12.61
C TYR A 213 -10.15 6.84 -12.66
N CYS A 214 -9.63 6.39 -13.81
CA CYS A 214 -8.19 6.22 -13.98
C CYS A 214 -7.44 7.56 -13.88
N ALA A 215 -7.95 8.60 -14.55
CA ALA A 215 -7.38 9.94 -14.47
C ALA A 215 -7.44 10.49 -13.04
N SER A 216 -8.57 10.33 -12.35
CA SER A 216 -8.70 10.80 -10.97
C SER A 216 -7.76 10.06 -10.01
N ALA A 217 -7.50 8.76 -10.21
CA ALA A 217 -6.55 8.03 -9.40
C ALA A 217 -5.10 8.48 -9.60
N PHE A 218 -4.71 8.81 -10.83
CA PHE A 218 -3.42 9.43 -11.10
C PHE A 218 -3.26 10.75 -10.32
N PHE A 219 -4.23 11.67 -10.41
CA PHE A 219 -4.17 12.96 -9.71
C PHE A 219 -4.25 12.82 -8.19
N ASN A 220 -5.07 11.89 -7.67
CA ASN A 220 -5.13 11.65 -6.24
C ASN A 220 -3.78 11.15 -5.71
N PHE A 221 -3.18 10.14 -6.34
CA PHE A 221 -1.89 9.61 -5.89
C PHE A 221 -0.72 10.58 -6.08
N LEU A 222 -0.86 11.61 -6.91
CA LEU A 222 0.11 12.70 -7.01
C LEU A 222 0.23 13.51 -5.70
N GLY A 223 -0.87 13.67 -4.95
CA GLY A 223 -0.92 14.51 -3.74
C GLY A 223 -1.30 13.80 -2.43
N LEU A 224 -1.81 12.57 -2.50
CA LEU A 224 -2.36 11.85 -1.34
C LEU A 224 -1.29 11.46 -0.30
N TYR A 225 -0.02 11.36 -0.69
CA TYR A 225 1.06 11.03 0.24
C TYR A 225 1.83 12.25 0.73
N THR A 226 1.60 13.44 0.17
CA THR A 226 2.38 14.64 0.49
C THR A 226 2.39 14.96 1.98
N VAL A 227 1.22 14.98 2.62
CA VAL A 227 1.14 15.23 4.08
C VAL A 227 1.83 14.12 4.86
N LEU A 228 1.61 12.85 4.52
CA LEU A 228 2.25 11.72 5.23
C LEU A 228 3.78 11.74 5.10
N THR A 229 4.32 12.16 3.96
CA THR A 229 5.75 12.17 3.67
C THR A 229 6.48 13.32 4.35
N TYR A 230 5.84 14.48 4.55
CA TYR A 230 6.53 15.71 4.96
C TYR A 230 6.02 16.33 6.27
N VAL A 231 5.01 15.74 6.93
CA VAL A 231 4.45 16.30 8.17
C VAL A 231 5.44 16.30 9.33
N ASP A 232 6.33 15.32 9.41
CA ASP A 232 7.42 15.25 10.38
C ASP A 232 8.45 16.37 10.15
N VAL A 233 8.82 16.63 8.90
CA VAL A 233 9.71 17.74 8.51
C VAL A 233 9.07 19.09 8.86
N SER A 234 7.78 19.27 8.54
CA SER A 234 7.06 20.49 8.91
C SER A 234 6.87 20.65 10.41
N ALA A 235 6.76 19.56 11.17
CA ALA A 235 6.66 19.63 12.62
C ALA A 235 7.99 20.11 13.23
N ALA A 236 9.12 19.60 12.73
CA ALA A 236 10.44 20.05 13.15
C ALA A 236 10.68 21.53 12.83
N SER A 237 10.25 22.02 11.65
CA SER A 237 10.46 23.42 11.24
C SER A 237 9.72 24.45 12.09
N ILE A 238 8.63 24.06 12.78
CA ILE A 238 7.92 24.91 13.74
C ILE A 238 8.36 24.71 15.20
N GLY A 239 9.49 24.01 15.42
CA GLY A 239 10.10 23.85 16.74
C GLY A 239 9.57 22.68 17.58
N ILE A 240 8.82 21.73 16.99
CA ILE A 240 8.46 20.49 17.68
C ILE A 240 9.70 19.58 17.74
N SER A 241 9.91 18.91 18.87
CA SER A 241 11.08 18.05 19.05
C SER A 241 11.13 16.96 17.98
N PRO A 242 12.30 16.67 17.36
CA PRO A 242 12.44 15.62 16.36
C PRO A 242 11.95 14.25 16.84
N SER A 243 12.17 13.96 18.12
CA SER A 243 11.69 12.74 18.80
C SER A 243 10.15 12.61 18.79
N PHE A 244 9.43 13.73 18.79
CA PHE A 244 7.98 13.74 18.69
C PHE A 244 7.51 13.84 17.23
N SER A 245 8.23 14.55 16.37
CA SER A 245 7.86 14.78 14.97
C SER A 245 7.66 13.47 14.19
N PHE A 246 8.48 12.46 14.45
CA PHE A 246 8.35 11.11 13.89
C PHE A 246 6.98 10.47 14.17
N TYR A 247 6.38 10.73 15.34
CA TYR A 247 5.09 10.15 15.71
C TYR A 247 3.92 10.71 14.90
N PHE A 248 4.04 11.84 14.19
CA PHE A 248 2.93 12.37 13.38
C PHE A 248 2.49 11.41 12.28
N VAL A 249 3.42 10.67 11.67
CA VAL A 249 3.11 9.64 10.67
C VAL A 249 2.37 8.48 11.33
N ALA A 250 2.82 8.03 12.51
CA ALA A 250 2.16 6.98 13.28
C ALA A 250 0.74 7.41 13.73
N ILE A 251 0.57 8.66 14.15
CA ILE A 251 -0.72 9.24 14.56
C ILE A 251 -1.67 9.33 13.35
N ALA A 252 -1.19 9.75 12.19
CA ALA A 252 -1.98 9.74 10.96
C ALA A 252 -2.41 8.32 10.57
N ASN A 253 -1.51 7.33 10.67
CA ASN A 253 -1.85 5.92 10.44
C ASN A 253 -2.86 5.40 11.47
N ALA A 254 -2.79 5.84 12.73
CA ALA A 254 -3.78 5.50 13.76
C ALA A 254 -5.17 6.06 13.42
N GLY A 255 -5.26 7.32 12.98
CA GLY A 255 -6.50 7.90 12.45
C GLY A 255 -7.02 7.14 11.23
N SER A 256 -6.10 6.70 10.36
CA SER A 256 -6.40 5.89 9.18
C SER A 256 -7.10 4.59 9.56
N LEU A 257 -6.66 3.85 10.59
CA LEU A 257 -7.31 2.61 11.03
C LEU A 257 -8.84 2.76 11.17
N LEU A 258 -9.26 3.81 11.88
CA LEU A 258 -10.68 4.10 12.08
C LEU A 258 -11.36 4.52 10.78
N GLY A 259 -10.72 5.38 9.99
CA GLY A 259 -11.23 5.81 8.69
C GLY A 259 -11.49 4.63 7.75
N ARG A 260 -10.54 3.70 7.65
CA ARG A 260 -10.64 2.49 6.81
C ARG A 260 -11.81 1.60 7.19
N TYR A 261 -12.00 1.36 8.50
CA TYR A 261 -13.11 0.57 9.00
C TYR A 261 -14.45 1.26 8.77
N VAL A 262 -14.57 2.54 9.16
CA VAL A 262 -15.81 3.32 9.04
C VAL A 262 -16.23 3.47 7.58
N ALA A 263 -15.31 3.86 6.70
CA ALA A 263 -15.58 4.01 5.29
C ALA A 263 -15.93 2.67 4.63
N GLY A 264 -15.20 1.59 4.98
CA GLY A 264 -15.51 0.24 4.56
C GLY A 264 -16.96 -0.14 4.87
N TYR A 265 -17.34 -0.03 6.14
CA TYR A 265 -18.70 -0.32 6.59
C TYR A 265 -19.78 0.56 5.94
N MET A 266 -19.54 1.88 5.84
CA MET A 266 -20.50 2.82 5.25
C MET A 266 -20.66 2.61 3.74
N SER A 267 -19.58 2.23 3.04
CA SER A 267 -19.60 2.03 1.58
C SER A 267 -20.48 0.88 1.14
N ASP A 268 -20.69 -0.13 2.00
CA ASP A 268 -21.62 -1.22 1.71
C ASP A 268 -23.09 -0.77 1.67
N ARG A 269 -23.42 0.37 2.29
CA ARG A 269 -24.79 0.93 2.34
C ARG A 269 -24.99 2.11 1.40
N LEU A 270 -23.99 2.97 1.32
CA LEU A 270 -24.08 4.24 0.60
C LEU A 270 -23.37 4.19 -0.76
N GLY A 271 -22.61 3.13 -1.04
CA GLY A 271 -21.79 2.97 -2.23
C GLY A 271 -20.35 3.51 -2.04
N PRO A 272 -19.34 2.89 -2.67
CA PRO A 272 -17.93 3.24 -2.47
C PRO A 272 -17.61 4.68 -2.91
N MET A 273 -18.13 5.11 -4.06
CA MET A 273 -17.89 6.47 -4.57
C MET A 273 -18.47 7.55 -3.66
N ASN A 274 -19.67 7.33 -3.11
CA ASN A 274 -20.35 8.30 -2.24
C ASN A 274 -19.63 8.48 -0.89
N ILE A 275 -18.80 7.52 -0.49
CA ILE A 275 -17.92 7.65 0.69
C ILE A 275 -16.56 8.21 0.30
N MET A 276 -15.95 7.71 -0.77
CA MET A 276 -14.62 8.12 -1.19
C MET A 276 -14.55 9.60 -1.55
N ILE A 277 -15.51 10.13 -2.31
CA ILE A 277 -15.49 11.52 -2.78
C ILE A 277 -15.42 12.53 -1.61
N PRO A 278 -16.35 12.54 -0.64
CA PRO A 278 -16.29 13.51 0.46
C PRO A 278 -15.05 13.33 1.34
N PHE A 279 -14.65 12.08 1.63
CA PHE A 279 -13.45 11.83 2.44
C PHE A 279 -12.18 12.31 1.74
N THR A 280 -12.05 12.06 0.43
CA THR A 280 -10.91 12.53 -0.36
C THR A 280 -10.91 14.06 -0.48
N GLY A 281 -12.10 14.68 -0.60
CA GLY A 281 -12.25 16.14 -0.53
C GLY A 281 -11.79 16.73 0.80
N VAL A 282 -12.16 16.10 1.92
CA VAL A 282 -11.68 16.48 3.26
C VAL A 282 -10.16 16.34 3.35
N ALA A 283 -9.58 15.23 2.85
CA ALA A 283 -8.13 15.05 2.82
C ALA A 283 -7.45 16.18 2.01
N GLY A 284 -8.00 16.55 0.84
CA GLY A 284 -7.49 17.66 0.04
C GLY A 284 -7.58 19.01 0.76
N ILE A 285 -8.71 19.33 1.40
CA ILE A 285 -8.87 20.56 2.20
C ILE A 285 -7.84 20.60 3.33
N LEU A 286 -7.63 19.48 4.03
CA LEU A 286 -6.65 19.38 5.11
C LEU A 286 -5.21 19.54 4.60
N THR A 287 -4.89 19.04 3.40
CA THR A 287 -3.59 19.31 2.76
C THR A 287 -3.37 20.81 2.55
N TYR A 288 -4.37 21.54 2.06
CA TYR A 288 -4.25 23.00 1.88
C TYR A 288 -4.31 23.78 3.21
N ALA A 289 -4.94 23.23 4.25
CA ALA A 289 -4.95 23.81 5.58
C ALA A 289 -3.64 23.60 6.36
N TRP A 290 -2.85 22.59 5.99
CA TRP A 290 -1.63 22.18 6.70
C TRP A 290 -0.59 23.28 6.89
N PRO A 291 -0.28 24.14 5.90
CA PRO A 291 0.64 25.25 6.09
C PRO A 291 0.22 26.22 7.22
N PHE A 292 -1.05 26.29 7.59
CA PHE A 292 -1.57 27.16 8.65
C PHE A 292 -1.53 26.52 10.04
N ALA A 293 -1.26 25.21 10.14
CA ALA A 293 -1.13 24.50 11.41
C ALA A 293 0.24 24.76 12.07
N LYS A 294 0.37 25.91 12.74
CA LYS A 294 1.64 26.38 13.34
C LYS A 294 1.88 25.96 14.79
N THR A 295 1.00 25.13 15.37
CA THR A 295 1.16 24.61 16.73
C THR A 295 1.11 23.08 16.77
N LYS A 296 1.69 22.49 17.82
CA LYS A 296 1.62 21.04 18.07
C LYS A 296 0.17 20.54 18.09
N ALA A 297 -0.74 21.25 18.76
CA ALA A 297 -2.15 20.86 18.85
C ALA A 297 -2.83 20.90 17.48
N SER A 298 -2.60 21.95 16.69
CA SER A 298 -3.17 22.06 15.33
C SER A 298 -2.65 20.97 14.38
N LEU A 299 -1.36 20.63 14.45
CA LEU A 299 -0.81 19.53 13.64
C LEU A 299 -1.34 18.16 14.09
N LEU A 300 -1.54 17.95 15.39
CA LEU A 300 -2.15 16.71 15.90
C LEU A 300 -3.58 16.55 15.38
N ALA A 301 -4.40 17.58 15.50
CA ALA A 301 -5.76 17.55 14.98
C ALA A 301 -5.78 17.30 13.45
N LEU A 302 -4.92 18.01 12.72
CA LEU A 302 -4.82 17.87 11.27
C LEU A 302 -4.40 16.45 10.84
N THR A 303 -3.37 15.88 11.46
CA THR A 303 -2.85 14.55 11.12
C THR A 303 -3.85 13.44 11.41
N VAL A 304 -4.57 13.51 12.54
CA VAL A 304 -5.63 12.55 12.87
C VAL A 304 -6.76 12.59 11.83
N LEU A 305 -7.27 13.80 11.54
CA LEU A 305 -8.35 13.99 10.58
C LEU A 305 -7.92 13.62 9.17
N TYR A 306 -6.69 13.97 8.78
CA TYR A 306 -6.11 13.64 7.50
C TYR A 306 -5.96 12.12 7.34
N GLY A 307 -5.43 11.45 8.37
CA GLY A 307 -5.30 10.00 8.41
C GLY A 307 -6.64 9.29 8.22
N PHE A 308 -7.66 9.73 8.97
CA PHE A 308 -9.03 9.23 8.87
C PHE A 308 -9.62 9.42 7.46
N ALA A 309 -9.43 10.60 6.87
CA ALA A 309 -9.92 10.95 5.55
C ALA A 309 -9.20 10.17 4.44
N SER A 310 -7.87 10.22 4.39
CA SER A 310 -7.02 9.59 3.36
C SER A 310 -7.08 8.05 3.38
N GLY A 311 -7.17 7.43 4.57
CA GLY A 311 -7.29 5.97 4.70
C GLY A 311 -8.50 5.39 3.98
N SER A 312 -9.59 6.17 3.95
CA SER A 312 -10.85 5.77 3.32
C SER A 312 -10.74 5.60 1.81
N TYR A 313 -9.95 6.47 1.16
CA TYR A 313 -9.65 6.34 -0.27
C TYR A 313 -8.84 5.06 -0.55
N ILE A 314 -7.78 4.82 0.23
CA ILE A 314 -6.92 3.63 0.02
C ILE A 314 -7.69 2.32 0.16
N SER A 315 -8.63 2.26 1.11
CA SER A 315 -9.40 1.04 1.40
C SER A 315 -10.39 0.68 0.30
N LEU A 316 -10.90 1.68 -0.41
CA LEU A 316 -12.04 1.52 -1.31
C LEU A 316 -11.68 1.69 -2.79
N LEU A 317 -10.45 2.11 -3.13
CA LEU A 317 -10.05 2.44 -4.51
C LEU A 317 -10.30 1.32 -5.53
N ALA A 318 -10.21 0.06 -5.11
CA ALA A 318 -10.45 -1.09 -5.99
C ALA A 318 -11.94 -1.38 -6.18
N ASN A 319 -12.83 -0.95 -5.28
CA ASN A 319 -14.24 -1.33 -5.28
C ASN A 319 -14.99 -0.84 -6.54
N PRO A 320 -14.89 0.43 -6.97
CA PRO A 320 -15.54 0.89 -8.19
C PRO A 320 -15.08 0.11 -9.42
N MET A 321 -13.80 -0.26 -9.48
CA MET A 321 -13.25 -1.09 -10.56
C MET A 321 -13.92 -2.47 -10.60
N MET A 322 -14.29 -3.04 -9.45
CA MET A 322 -14.96 -4.34 -9.41
C MET A 322 -16.40 -4.29 -9.94
N ASP A 323 -17.06 -3.13 -9.90
CA ASP A 323 -18.44 -2.95 -10.33
C ASP A 323 -18.56 -2.45 -11.78
N LEU A 324 -17.47 -1.94 -12.37
CA LEU A 324 -17.44 -1.37 -13.71
C LEU A 324 -17.25 -2.42 -14.81
N GLY A 325 -18.31 -3.00 -15.35
CA GLY A 325 -18.25 -3.92 -16.49
C GLY A 325 -18.13 -5.39 -16.06
N ASP A 326 -17.70 -6.27 -16.97
CA ASP A 326 -17.82 -7.72 -16.75
C ASP A 326 -16.95 -8.23 -15.60
N THR A 327 -17.51 -9.20 -14.87
CA THR A 327 -16.87 -9.83 -13.70
C THR A 327 -15.68 -10.73 -14.06
N HIS A 328 -15.54 -11.12 -15.33
CA HIS A 328 -14.46 -11.96 -15.80
C HIS A 328 -13.19 -11.18 -16.19
N ASP A 329 -13.30 -9.88 -16.46
CA ASP A 329 -12.19 -9.01 -16.88
C ASP A 329 -11.72 -8.08 -15.74
N VAL A 330 -12.08 -8.44 -14.50
CA VAL A 330 -11.83 -7.63 -13.30
C VAL A 330 -10.33 -7.49 -13.03
N GLY A 331 -9.55 -8.57 -13.15
CA GLY A 331 -8.11 -8.53 -12.89
C GLY A 331 -7.38 -7.59 -13.85
N ARG A 332 -7.63 -7.70 -15.15
CA ARG A 332 -7.10 -6.76 -16.16
C ARG A 332 -7.54 -5.32 -15.91
N ARG A 333 -8.81 -5.08 -15.62
CA ARG A 333 -9.34 -3.73 -15.40
C ARG A 333 -8.73 -3.08 -14.17
N LEU A 334 -8.69 -3.80 -13.05
CA LEU A 334 -8.03 -3.36 -11.83
C LEU A 334 -6.52 -3.18 -12.07
N GLY A 335 -5.90 -4.09 -12.83
CA GLY A 335 -4.49 -4.03 -13.17
C GLY A 335 -4.12 -2.80 -13.99
N MET A 336 -4.86 -2.49 -15.07
CA MET A 336 -4.68 -1.26 -15.85
C MET A 336 -4.85 -0.01 -14.98
N PHE A 337 -5.87 0.00 -14.13
CA PHE A 337 -6.13 1.10 -13.19
C PHE A 337 -4.96 1.31 -12.20
N LEU A 338 -4.51 0.26 -11.53
CA LEU A 338 -3.40 0.32 -10.56
C LEU A 338 -2.07 0.69 -11.24
N SER A 339 -1.83 0.22 -12.46
CA SER A 339 -0.64 0.59 -13.24
C SER A 339 -0.66 2.07 -13.68
N ILE A 340 -1.83 2.66 -13.98
CA ILE A 340 -1.91 4.11 -14.26
C ILE A 340 -1.66 4.91 -12.97
N MET A 341 -2.31 4.50 -11.89
CA MET A 341 -2.17 5.08 -10.57
C MET A 341 -0.71 5.08 -10.07
N SER A 342 0.07 4.05 -10.39
CA SER A 342 1.48 3.95 -9.99
C SER A 342 2.36 5.09 -10.50
N PHE A 343 2.05 5.65 -11.67
CA PHE A 343 2.80 6.80 -12.20
C PHE A 343 2.57 8.06 -11.36
N GLY A 344 1.34 8.30 -10.89
CA GLY A 344 1.04 9.41 -9.97
C GLY A 344 1.75 9.21 -8.63
N ALA A 345 1.75 7.97 -8.14
CA ALA A 345 2.45 7.56 -6.93
C ALA A 345 3.98 7.77 -7.01
N LEU A 346 4.58 7.48 -8.15
CA LEU A 346 6.01 7.66 -8.40
C LEU A 346 6.40 9.13 -8.53
N ALA A 347 5.58 9.95 -9.20
CA ALA A 347 5.86 11.35 -9.45
C ALA A 347 5.54 12.27 -8.26
N GLY A 348 4.55 11.90 -7.43
CA GLY A 348 4.00 12.76 -6.38
C GLY A 348 5.00 13.22 -5.32
N PRO A 349 5.68 12.32 -4.60
CA PRO A 349 6.62 12.70 -3.55
C PRO A 349 7.80 13.56 -4.05
N PRO A 350 8.46 13.25 -5.18
CA PRO A 350 9.50 14.11 -5.74
C PRO A 350 9.00 15.50 -6.15
N ILE A 351 7.84 15.60 -6.81
CA ILE A 351 7.27 16.91 -7.19
C ILE A 351 6.95 17.74 -5.94
N SER A 352 6.36 17.11 -4.93
CA SER A 352 6.05 17.77 -3.66
C SER A 352 7.28 18.24 -2.90
N GLY A 353 8.42 17.54 -3.03
CA GLY A 353 9.67 17.93 -2.38
C GLY A 353 10.45 19.01 -3.11
N ALA A 354 10.18 19.21 -4.40
CA ALA A 354 10.81 20.26 -5.20
C ALA A 354 10.12 21.63 -5.07
N ILE A 355 8.90 21.67 -4.54
CA ILE A 355 8.06 22.87 -4.34
C ILE A 355 8.11 23.28 -2.87
#